data_AF-A0A9N8V6X4-F1
#
_entry.id   AF-A0A9N8V6X4-F1
#
_cell.length_a   1.000
_cell.length_b   1.000
_cell.length_c   1.000
_cell.angle_alpha   90.00
_cell.angle_beta   90.00
_cell.angle_gamma   90.00
#
_symmetry.space_group_name_H-M   'P 1'
#
loop_
_entity.id
_entity.type
_entity.pdbx_description
1 polymer ?
#
loop_
_entity_poly.entity_id
_entity_poly.type
_entity_poly.pdbx_seq_one_letter_code
_entity_poly.pdbx_strand_id
1 'polypeptide(L)'
;IEKLRNSQLENNEEISKEPFQGTESNNNETIQNLENSLNMVLKEQKEVLLAVFQSFTKTITNKLKEHGDHGIEDLLSSQWWFWWAYGFFREVGRAYSAQYAKFIVTLETIVITPGVDTKIEEIISIIKALSTDQDTVTISQI
;
A
#
# COMPACT_ATOMS: atom_id res chain seq x y z
N ILE A 1 -56.97 32.73 -37.36
CA ILE A 1 -56.53 31.78 -36.31
C ILE A 1 -55.37 30.89 -36.79
N GLU A 2 -55.24 30.60 -38.10
CA GLU A 2 -54.11 29.79 -38.62
C GLU A 2 -52.73 30.46 -38.65
N LYS A 3 -52.63 31.78 -38.82
CA LYS A 3 -51.33 32.49 -38.83
C LYS A 3 -50.61 32.52 -37.46
N LEU A 4 -51.35 32.36 -36.36
CA LEU A 4 -50.77 32.30 -35.00
C LEU A 4 -50.28 30.90 -34.63
N ARG A 5 -50.75 29.86 -35.33
CA ARG A 5 -50.29 28.47 -35.14
C ARG A 5 -48.98 28.20 -35.88
N ASN A 6 -48.77 28.81 -37.05
CA ASN A 6 -47.55 28.60 -37.83
C ASN A 6 -46.35 29.39 -37.29
N SER A 7 -46.56 30.50 -36.58
CA SER A 7 -45.47 31.26 -35.92
C SER A 7 -44.89 30.55 -34.68
N GLN A 8 -45.55 29.50 -34.18
CA GLN A 8 -45.09 28.70 -33.04
C GLN A 8 -44.38 27.40 -33.47
N LEU A 9 -44.38 27.07 -34.77
CA LEU A 9 -43.70 25.88 -35.29
C LEU A 9 -42.30 26.20 -35.82
N GLU A 10 -42.03 27.44 -36.27
CA GLU A 10 -40.69 27.84 -36.70
C GLU A 10 -39.74 28.20 -35.54
N ASN A 11 -40.23 28.29 -34.29
CA ASN A 11 -39.40 28.61 -33.11
C ASN A 11 -38.86 27.39 -32.36
N ASN A 12 -39.09 26.17 -32.86
CA ASN A 12 -38.74 24.93 -32.14
C ASN A 12 -37.62 24.11 -32.81
N GLU A 13 -36.93 24.65 -33.82
CA GLU A 13 -35.76 23.99 -34.44
C GLU A 13 -34.40 24.60 -34.07
N GLU A 14 -34.35 25.62 -33.21
CA GLU A 14 -33.13 26.04 -32.53
C GLU A 14 -33.13 25.59 -31.06
N ILE A 15 -33.40 24.31 -30.82
CA ILE A 15 -32.78 23.66 -29.66
C ILE A 15 -31.35 23.40 -30.07
N SER A 16 -30.51 24.36 -29.69
CA SER A 16 -29.07 24.27 -29.56
C SER A 16 -28.64 22.82 -29.44
N LYS A 17 -28.01 22.28 -30.49
CA LYS A 17 -27.03 21.20 -30.35
C LYS A 17 -25.86 21.77 -29.55
N GLU A 18 -26.07 22.03 -28.26
CA GLU A 18 -24.96 22.04 -27.33
C GLU A 18 -24.41 20.62 -27.34
N PRO A 19 -23.11 20.45 -27.61
CA PRO A 19 -22.52 19.13 -27.64
C PRO A 19 -22.69 18.54 -26.25
N PHE A 20 -23.24 17.33 -26.19
CA PHE A 20 -23.16 16.42 -25.05
C PHE A 20 -21.67 16.10 -24.82
N GLN A 21 -20.92 17.08 -24.32
CA GLN A 21 -19.47 17.04 -24.04
C GLN A 21 -19.19 17.33 -22.56
N GLY A 22 -20.20 17.74 -21.78
CA GLY A 22 -20.05 18.07 -20.36
C GLY A 22 -20.05 16.87 -19.41
N THR A 23 -20.50 15.69 -19.84
CA THR A 23 -20.57 14.49 -18.98
C THR A 23 -19.30 13.65 -19.03
N GLU A 24 -18.64 13.54 -20.19
CA GLU A 24 -17.37 12.82 -20.32
C GLU A 24 -16.20 13.58 -19.70
N SER A 25 -16.14 14.92 -19.85
CA SER A 25 -15.12 15.74 -19.19
C SER A 25 -15.27 15.74 -17.67
N ASN A 26 -16.50 15.85 -17.14
CA ASN A 26 -16.74 15.78 -15.69
C ASN A 26 -16.43 14.40 -15.12
N ASN A 27 -16.73 13.32 -15.86
CA ASN A 27 -16.36 11.97 -15.45
C ASN A 27 -14.85 11.75 -15.50
N ASN A 28 -14.16 12.24 -16.54
CA ASN A 28 -12.70 12.16 -16.63
C ASN A 28 -12.01 12.96 -15.52
N GLU A 29 -12.46 14.18 -15.21
CA GLU A 29 -11.92 14.95 -14.07
C GLU A 29 -12.20 14.25 -12.73
N THR A 30 -13.39 13.65 -12.57
CA THR A 30 -13.73 12.89 -11.36
C THR A 30 -12.86 11.64 -11.23
N ILE A 31 -12.66 10.88 -12.32
CA ILE A 31 -11.79 9.71 -12.36
C ILE A 31 -10.34 10.12 -12.07
N GLN A 32 -9.85 11.18 -12.70
CA GLN A 32 -8.49 11.66 -12.50
C GLN A 32 -8.27 12.16 -11.06
N ASN A 33 -9.26 12.81 -10.45
CA ASN A 33 -9.23 13.20 -9.05
C ASN A 33 -9.20 11.97 -8.12
N LEU A 34 -10.01 10.94 -8.40
CA LEU A 34 -10.00 9.68 -7.66
C LEU A 34 -8.66 8.95 -7.80
N GLU A 35 -8.09 8.89 -9.00
CA GLU A 35 -6.76 8.31 -9.26
C GLU A 35 -5.65 9.07 -8.52
N ASN A 36 -5.70 10.39 -8.52
CA ASN A 36 -4.76 11.24 -7.79
C ASN A 36 -4.87 11.02 -6.27
N SER A 37 -6.09 10.98 -5.73
CA SER A 37 -6.32 10.67 -4.31
C SER A 37 -5.85 9.27 -3.95
N LEU A 38 -6.11 8.27 -4.80
CA LEU A 38 -5.66 6.90 -4.60
C LEU A 38 -4.13 6.82 -4.58
N ASN A 39 -3.46 7.49 -5.51
CA ASN A 39 -2.00 7.54 -5.55
C ASN A 39 -1.40 8.21 -4.31
N MET A 40 -2.05 9.28 -3.80
CA MET A 40 -1.63 9.95 -2.58
C MET A 40 -1.77 9.03 -1.36
N VAL A 41 -2.91 8.37 -1.19
CA VAL A 41 -3.15 7.43 -0.09
C VAL A 41 -2.20 6.24 -0.16
N LEU A 42 -1.94 5.69 -1.36
CA LEU A 42 -0.98 4.60 -1.52
C LEU A 42 0.45 5.04 -1.18
N LYS A 43 0.81 6.28 -1.47
CA LYS A 43 2.12 6.82 -1.10
C LYS A 43 2.24 6.96 0.42
N GLU A 44 1.25 7.58 1.07
CA GLU A 44 1.22 7.72 2.53
C GLU A 44 1.25 6.34 3.22
N GLN A 45 0.48 5.38 2.72
CA GLN A 45 0.48 4.01 3.24
C GLN A 45 1.86 3.36 3.16
N LYS A 46 2.58 3.53 2.04
CA LYS A 46 3.96 3.03 1.89
C LYS A 46 4.92 3.70 2.87
N GLU A 47 4.82 5.01 3.03
CA GLU A 47 5.69 5.77 3.94
C GLU A 47 5.47 5.36 5.40
N VAL A 48 4.22 5.21 5.83
CA VAL A 48 3.88 4.74 7.18
C VAL A 48 4.42 3.32 7.40
N LEU A 49 4.20 2.44 6.44
CA LEU A 49 4.62 1.04 6.56
C LEU A 49 6.15 0.91 6.63
N LEU A 50 6.87 1.71 5.85
CA LEU A 50 8.32 1.79 5.89
C LEU A 50 8.82 2.34 7.24
N ALA A 51 8.21 3.41 7.75
CA ALA A 51 8.57 4.00 9.04
C ALA A 51 8.34 3.03 10.20
N VAL A 52 7.25 2.27 10.16
CA VAL A 52 6.96 1.19 11.13
C VAL A 52 8.06 0.14 11.10
N PHE A 53 8.48 -0.32 9.91
CA PHE A 53 9.53 -1.31 9.76
C PHE A 53 10.90 -0.84 10.25
N GLN A 54 11.27 0.39 9.90
CA GLN A 54 12.50 1.00 10.39
C GLN A 54 12.49 1.10 11.93
N SER A 55 11.37 1.50 12.52
CA SER A 55 11.22 1.61 13.97
C SER A 55 11.33 0.26 14.67
N PHE A 56 10.66 -0.78 14.15
CA PHE A 56 10.76 -2.14 14.67
C PHE A 56 12.19 -2.66 14.58
N THR A 57 12.80 -2.57 13.39
CA THR A 57 14.16 -3.03 13.13
C THR A 57 15.16 -2.35 14.05
N LYS A 58 15.07 -1.02 14.18
CA LYS A 58 15.94 -0.24 15.08
C LYS A 58 15.74 -0.64 16.54
N THR A 59 14.49 -0.78 16.99
CA THR A 59 14.17 -1.14 18.38
C THR A 59 14.69 -2.53 18.72
N ILE A 60 14.41 -3.51 17.85
CA ILE A 60 14.84 -4.90 17.99
C ILE A 60 16.37 -4.97 17.96
N THR A 61 17.02 -4.31 17.00
CA THR A 61 18.49 -4.28 16.89
C THR A 61 19.14 -3.65 18.12
N ASN A 62 18.63 -2.53 18.62
CA ASN A 62 19.17 -1.87 19.80
C ASN A 62 19.07 -2.78 21.03
N LYS A 63 17.93 -3.45 21.21
CA LYS A 63 17.71 -4.37 22.33
C LYS A 63 18.53 -5.65 22.20
N LEU A 64 18.70 -6.17 20.99
CA LEU A 64 19.59 -7.30 20.72
C LEU A 64 21.03 -6.97 21.07
N LYS A 65 21.52 -5.77 20.70
CA LYS A 65 22.85 -5.30 21.11
C LYS A 65 22.98 -5.18 22.63
N GLU A 66 22.01 -4.52 23.28
CA GLU A 66 21.97 -4.41 24.73
C GLU A 66 22.04 -5.80 25.40
N HIS A 67 21.35 -6.80 24.90
CA HIS A 67 21.35 -8.14 25.51
C HIS A 67 22.53 -9.03 25.10
N GLY A 68 23.09 -8.85 23.91
CA GLY A 68 24.31 -9.51 23.47
C GLY A 68 25.50 -9.15 24.37
N ASP A 69 25.55 -7.89 24.83
CA ASP A 69 26.55 -7.43 25.80
C ASP A 69 26.40 -8.09 27.19
N HIS A 70 25.24 -8.67 27.49
CA HIS A 70 24.94 -9.36 28.75
C HIS A 70 25.02 -10.90 28.63
N GLY A 71 25.39 -11.45 27.46
CA GLY A 71 25.59 -12.89 27.26
C GLY A 71 24.31 -13.73 27.23
N ILE A 72 23.16 -13.14 26.90
CA ILE A 72 21.88 -13.87 26.78
C ILE A 72 21.74 -14.39 25.34
N GLU A 73 22.02 -15.68 25.12
CA GLU A 73 21.96 -16.30 23.78
C GLU A 73 20.53 -16.58 23.28
N ASP A 74 19.57 -16.87 24.17
CA ASP A 74 18.18 -17.21 23.77
C ASP A 74 17.16 -16.15 24.20
N LEU A 75 17.10 -15.07 23.43
CA LEU A 75 16.16 -13.97 23.66
C LEU A 75 14.70 -14.33 23.40
N LEU A 76 14.44 -15.31 22.51
CA LEU A 76 13.07 -15.74 22.17
C LEU A 76 12.42 -16.46 23.35
N SER A 77 13.19 -17.27 24.08
CA SER A 77 12.69 -18.01 25.24
C SER A 77 12.88 -17.25 26.56
N SER A 78 13.90 -16.39 26.66
CA SER A 78 14.23 -15.69 27.91
C SER A 78 13.42 -14.40 28.11
N GLN A 79 13.04 -13.70 27.03
CA GLN A 79 12.45 -12.37 27.12
C GLN A 79 11.05 -12.30 26.52
N TRP A 80 10.03 -12.25 27.39
CA TRP A 80 8.62 -12.18 26.99
C TRP A 80 8.31 -10.98 26.08
N TRP A 81 8.95 -9.84 26.32
CA TRP A 81 8.78 -8.65 25.50
C TRP A 81 9.28 -8.88 24.07
N PHE A 82 10.39 -9.63 23.90
CA PHE A 82 10.96 -9.94 22.60
C PHE A 82 10.04 -10.89 21.84
N TRP A 83 9.51 -11.91 22.52
CA TRP A 83 8.53 -12.84 21.94
C TRP A 83 7.31 -12.11 21.37
N TRP A 84 6.74 -11.17 22.13
CA TRP A 84 5.62 -10.34 21.68
C TRP A 84 6.00 -9.40 20.54
N ALA A 85 7.12 -8.67 20.66
CA ALA A 85 7.56 -7.72 19.63
C ALA A 85 7.87 -8.43 18.31
N TYR A 86 8.60 -9.55 18.37
CA TYR A 86 8.93 -10.38 17.21
C TYR A 86 7.69 -11.01 16.58
N GLY A 87 6.79 -11.56 17.41
CA GLY A 87 5.53 -12.13 16.95
C GLY A 87 4.63 -11.10 16.27
N PHE A 88 4.51 -9.91 16.86
CA PHE A 88 3.76 -8.80 16.27
C PHE A 88 4.39 -8.32 14.96
N PHE A 89 5.71 -8.19 14.90
CA PHE A 89 6.41 -7.77 13.68
C PHE A 89 6.20 -8.78 12.53
N ARG A 90 6.24 -10.08 12.83
CA ARG A 90 5.91 -11.14 11.88
C ARG A 90 4.45 -11.05 11.41
N GLU A 91 3.51 -10.81 12.32
CA GLU A 91 2.09 -10.73 11.96
C GLU A 91 1.78 -9.49 11.11
N VAL A 92 2.38 -8.34 11.42
CA VAL A 92 2.29 -7.13 10.58
C VAL A 92 2.89 -7.40 9.19
N GLY A 93 4.03 -8.08 9.12
CA GLY A 93 4.62 -8.54 7.86
C GLY A 93 3.66 -9.39 7.03
N ARG A 94 2.98 -10.35 7.67
CA ARG A 94 2.02 -11.25 7.04
C ARG A 94 0.74 -10.52 6.58
N ALA A 95 0.16 -9.70 7.44
CA ALA A 95 -1.10 -8.99 7.19
C ALA A 95 -0.99 -8.00 6.03
N TYR A 96 0.17 -7.37 5.86
CA TYR A 96 0.41 -6.39 4.81
C TYR A 96 1.31 -6.91 3.67
N SER A 97 1.49 -8.23 3.56
CA SER A 97 2.33 -8.92 2.53
C SER A 97 2.08 -8.45 1.10
N ALA A 98 0.83 -8.24 0.70
CA ALA A 98 0.47 -7.75 -0.64
C ALA A 98 0.93 -6.29 -0.88
N GLN A 99 0.99 -5.48 0.18
CA GLN A 99 1.49 -4.11 0.07
C GLN A 99 3.01 -4.11 0.06
N TYR A 100 3.67 -4.96 0.86
CA TYR A 100 5.13 -5.13 0.86
C TYR A 100 5.69 -5.56 -0.49
N ALA A 101 5.00 -6.46 -1.20
CA ALA A 101 5.40 -6.91 -2.54
C ALA A 101 5.73 -5.71 -3.46
N LYS A 102 4.95 -4.63 -3.35
CA LYS A 102 5.07 -3.42 -4.18
C LYS A 102 6.29 -2.55 -3.86
N PHE A 103 6.97 -2.77 -2.73
CA PHE A 103 8.13 -1.98 -2.32
C PHE A 103 9.21 -2.81 -1.60
N ILE A 104 9.23 -4.13 -1.83
CA ILE A 104 10.12 -5.05 -1.13
C ILE A 104 11.60 -4.71 -1.32
N VAL A 105 11.99 -4.26 -2.52
CA VAL A 105 13.36 -3.83 -2.83
C VAL A 105 13.77 -2.62 -2.00
N THR A 106 12.86 -1.65 -1.83
CA THR A 106 13.06 -0.48 -0.98
C THR A 106 13.18 -0.88 0.48
N LEU A 107 12.33 -1.83 0.92
CA LEU A 107 12.38 -2.37 2.27
C LEU A 107 13.74 -3.03 2.54
N GLU A 108 14.22 -3.89 1.64
CA GLU A 108 15.53 -4.55 1.79
C GLU A 108 16.67 -3.53 1.84
N THR A 109 16.68 -2.55 0.95
CA THR A 109 17.73 -1.53 0.89
C THR A 109 17.81 -0.69 2.18
N ILE A 110 16.66 -0.42 2.80
CA ILE A 110 16.55 0.48 3.96
C ILE A 110 16.63 -0.27 5.29
N VAL A 111 16.09 -1.49 5.34
CA VAL A 111 15.94 -2.28 6.57
C VAL A 111 17.05 -3.31 6.71
N ILE A 112 17.44 -3.99 5.63
CA ILE A 112 18.57 -4.93 5.63
C ILE A 112 19.84 -4.12 5.40
N THR A 113 20.28 -3.46 6.47
CA THR A 113 21.62 -2.89 6.50
C THR A 113 22.66 -4.00 6.74
N PRO A 114 23.90 -3.85 6.26
CA PRO A 114 24.95 -4.83 6.52
C PRO A 114 25.14 -5.04 8.03
N GLY A 115 24.90 -6.25 8.52
CA GLY A 115 24.97 -6.59 9.94
C GLY A 115 23.66 -6.49 10.71
N VAL A 116 22.51 -6.49 10.01
CA VAL A 116 21.22 -6.69 10.66
C VAL A 116 21.14 -8.12 11.25
N ASP A 117 20.41 -8.28 12.35
CA ASP A 117 20.27 -9.58 13.01
C ASP A 117 19.52 -10.58 12.13
N THR A 118 19.95 -11.85 12.12
CA THR A 118 19.36 -12.91 11.28
C THR A 118 17.87 -13.12 11.54
N LYS A 119 17.35 -12.81 12.73
CA LYS A 119 15.90 -12.89 13.02
C LYS A 119 15.10 -11.85 12.25
N ILE A 120 15.68 -10.67 11.99
CA ILE A 120 15.04 -9.64 11.17
C ILE A 120 15.05 -10.08 9.70
N GLU A 121 16.15 -10.69 9.24
CA GLU A 121 16.26 -11.27 7.89
C GLU A 121 15.21 -12.39 7.67
N GLU A 122 15.00 -13.26 8.66
CA GLU A 122 13.97 -14.30 8.61
C GLU A 122 12.57 -13.73 8.34
N ILE A 123 12.21 -12.64 9.02
CA ILE A 123 10.90 -12.01 8.83
C ILE A 123 10.76 -11.47 7.41
N ILE A 124 11.79 -10.82 6.88
CA ILE A 124 11.75 -10.29 5.51
C ILE A 124 11.68 -11.45 4.51
N SER A 125 12.42 -12.54 4.74
CA SER A 125 12.32 -13.75 3.91
C SER A 125 10.91 -14.35 3.92
N ILE A 126 10.25 -14.40 5.08
CA ILE A 126 8.86 -14.87 5.19
C ILE A 126 7.92 -13.97 4.39
N ILE A 127 8.08 -12.64 4.50
CA ILE A 127 7.26 -11.68 3.74
C ILE A 127 7.46 -11.89 2.23
N LYS A 128 8.70 -12.06 1.77
CA LYS A 128 9.02 -12.32 0.35
C LYS A 128 8.36 -13.60 -0.17
N ALA A 129 8.41 -14.67 0.61
CA ALA A 129 7.78 -15.94 0.23
C ALA A 129 6.25 -15.76 0.08
N LEU A 130 5.61 -15.10 1.04
CA LEU A 130 4.17 -14.83 1.01
C LEU A 130 3.75 -13.89 -0.13
N SER A 131 4.60 -12.93 -0.50
CA SER A 131 4.37 -12.07 -1.65
C SER A 131 4.43 -12.82 -2.98
N THR A 132 5.31 -13.83 -3.09
CA THR A 132 5.48 -14.62 -4.32
C THR A 132 4.27 -15.55 -4.57
N ASP A 133 3.68 -16.10 -3.51
CA ASP A 133 2.50 -16.96 -3.62
C ASP A 133 1.26 -16.20 -4.14
N GLN A 134 1.13 -14.91 -3.82
CA GLN A 134 -0.01 -14.08 -4.28
C GLN A 134 -0.01 -13.89 -5.80
N ASP A 135 1.16 -13.81 -6.44
CA ASP A 135 1.27 -13.63 -7.89
C ASP A 135 0.94 -14.91 -8.68
N THR A 136 1.08 -16.08 -8.07
CA THR A 136 0.77 -17.38 -8.71
C THR A 136 -0.74 -17.67 -8.78
N VAL A 137 -1.51 -17.15 -7.82
CA VAL A 137 -2.97 -17.35 -7.76
C VAL A 137 -3.67 -16.56 -8.86
N THR A 138 -3.20 -15.36 -9.18
CA THR A 138 -3.77 -14.51 -10.25
C THR A 138 -3.54 -15.07 -11.65
N ILE A 139 -2.42 -15.77 -11.89
CA ILE A 139 -2.13 -16.38 -13.19
C ILE A 139 -2.95 -17.67 -13.41
N SER A 140 -3.37 -18.35 -12.34
CA SER A 140 -4.11 -19.61 -12.42
C SER A 140 -5.63 -19.44 -12.65
N GLN A 141 -6.11 -18.20 -12.76
CA GLN A 141 -7.53 -17.86 -13.00
C GLN A 141 -7.79 -17.20 -14.36
N ILE A 142 -6.78 -17.17 -15.24
CA ILE A 142 -6.85 -16.75 -16.65
C ILE A 142 -6.64 -18.00 -17.53
#